data_AF-A0A8H4PDM4-F1
#
_entry.id   AF-A0A8H4PDM4-F1
#
_cell.length_a   1.000
_cell.length_b   1.000
_cell.length_c   1.000
_cell.angle_alpha   90.00
_cell.angle_beta   90.00
_cell.angle_gamma   90.00
#
_symmetry.space_group_name_H-M   'P 1'
#
loop_
_entity.id
_entity.type
_entity.pdbx_description
1 polymer ?
#
loop_
_entity_poly.entity_id
_entity_poly.type
_entity_poly.pdbx_seq_one_letter_code
_entity_poly.pdbx_strand_id
1 'polypeptide(L)'
;MTRNLTASVDFYSRVLGFRKIFTLQLSKAYSITYLSHQSGGLNRSAYQTTLEMNREKNNAQGLLEIYYVDTSTKNIESASEYPNTFGHIGMVVPDTKGVQERLDTMPDIRFIKKYGEKFVSLDTESVVGPAIGLSSGVVGQLDVEEREAIVRGFGPTVDPLIFLVDPDGNFIEIQPQEGAALVQ
;
A
#
# COMPACT_ATOMS: atom_id res chain seq x y z
N MET A 1 5.08 -3.30 -10.96
CA MET A 1 5.43 -4.62 -11.55
C MET A 1 5.55 -5.63 -10.42
N THR A 2 5.31 -6.91 -10.66
CA THR A 2 5.38 -7.96 -9.63
C THR A 2 6.28 -9.13 -10.04
N ARG A 3 6.92 -9.77 -9.05
CA ARG A 3 7.69 -11.01 -9.22
C ARG A 3 6.79 -12.25 -9.30
N ASN A 4 5.60 -12.21 -8.72
CA ASN A 4 4.64 -13.32 -8.71
C ASN A 4 3.20 -12.81 -8.78
N LEU A 5 2.61 -12.86 -9.98
CA LEU A 5 1.26 -12.37 -10.22
C LEU A 5 0.20 -13.03 -9.34
N THR A 6 0.30 -14.35 -9.11
CA THR A 6 -0.67 -15.07 -8.28
C THR A 6 -0.61 -14.60 -6.83
N ALA A 7 0.60 -14.45 -6.27
CA ALA A 7 0.78 -13.96 -4.91
C ALA A 7 0.25 -12.53 -4.74
N SER A 8 0.55 -11.64 -5.69
CA SER A 8 0.09 -10.25 -5.62
C SER A 8 -1.42 -10.14 -5.80
N VAL A 9 -2.02 -10.85 -6.76
CA VAL A 9 -3.49 -10.85 -6.92
C VAL A 9 -4.19 -11.40 -5.68
N ASP A 10 -3.69 -12.50 -5.07
CA ASP A 10 -4.24 -13.02 -3.81
C ASP A 10 -4.12 -11.97 -2.70
N PHE A 11 -2.93 -11.40 -2.51
CA PHE A 11 -2.68 -10.39 -1.50
C PHE A 11 -3.63 -9.19 -1.65
N TYR A 12 -3.67 -8.54 -2.81
CA TYR A 12 -4.52 -7.36 -3.01
C TYR A 12 -6.01 -7.68 -2.87
N SER A 13 -6.43 -8.89 -3.26
CA SER A 13 -7.84 -9.29 -3.16
C SER A 13 -8.24 -9.66 -1.73
N ARG A 14 -7.45 -10.50 -1.07
CA ARG A 14 -7.73 -11.01 0.28
C ARG A 14 -7.41 -9.97 1.34
N VAL A 15 -6.31 -9.25 1.25
CA VAL A 15 -5.86 -8.32 2.30
C VAL A 15 -6.58 -6.99 2.16
N LEU A 16 -6.59 -6.42 0.95
CA LEU A 16 -7.14 -5.09 0.71
C LEU A 16 -8.54 -5.11 0.10
N GLY A 17 -9.13 -6.25 -0.24
CA GLY A 17 -10.51 -6.32 -0.74
C GLY A 17 -10.68 -5.88 -2.20
N PHE A 18 -9.60 -5.80 -2.97
CA PHE A 18 -9.69 -5.55 -4.40
C PHE A 18 -10.34 -6.73 -5.14
N ARG A 19 -10.94 -6.45 -6.30
CA ARG A 19 -11.41 -7.48 -7.23
C ARG A 19 -10.65 -7.37 -8.53
N LYS A 20 -10.16 -8.51 -9.02
CA LYS A 20 -9.61 -8.62 -10.38
C LYS A 20 -10.72 -8.34 -11.39
N ILE A 21 -10.50 -7.36 -12.26
CA ILE A 21 -11.39 -7.04 -13.38
C ILE A 21 -11.05 -7.96 -14.55
N PHE A 22 -9.82 -7.87 -15.06
CA PHE A 22 -9.34 -8.74 -16.15
C PHE A 22 -7.81 -8.82 -16.14
N THR A 23 -7.28 -9.68 -17.00
CA THR A 23 -5.86 -9.72 -17.34
C THR A 23 -5.73 -9.61 -18.84
N LEU A 24 -5.00 -8.60 -19.29
CA LEU A 24 -4.63 -8.42 -20.68
C LEU A 24 -3.34 -9.20 -20.92
N GLN A 25 -3.45 -10.34 -21.60
CA GLN A 25 -2.28 -11.11 -22.03
C GLN A 25 -1.73 -10.53 -23.33
N LEU A 26 -0.55 -9.89 -23.27
CA LEU A 26 0.06 -9.23 -24.43
C LEU A 26 1.01 -10.14 -25.20
N SER A 27 1.68 -11.07 -24.50
CA SER A 27 2.54 -12.10 -25.10
C SER A 27 2.53 -13.35 -24.23
N LYS A 28 3.25 -14.42 -24.61
CA LYS A 28 3.40 -15.60 -23.73
C LYS A 28 4.02 -15.26 -22.37
N ALA A 29 4.84 -14.22 -22.31
CA ALA A 29 5.62 -13.86 -21.12
C ALA A 29 5.20 -12.53 -20.50
N TYR A 30 4.21 -11.81 -21.03
CA TYR A 30 3.88 -10.47 -20.56
C TYR A 30 2.38 -10.26 -20.44
N SER A 31 1.97 -9.77 -19.28
CA SER A 31 0.57 -9.50 -18.95
C SER A 31 0.42 -8.28 -18.06
N ILE A 32 -0.77 -7.69 -18.14
CA ILE A 32 -1.21 -6.58 -17.30
C ILE A 32 -2.53 -6.98 -16.64
N THR A 33 -2.56 -7.01 -15.32
CA THR A 33 -3.77 -7.35 -14.54
C THR A 33 -4.32 -6.11 -13.87
N TYR A 34 -5.61 -5.84 -14.10
CA TYR A 34 -6.32 -4.71 -13.50
C TYR A 34 -7.16 -5.16 -12.31
N LEU A 35 -7.03 -4.45 -11.19
CA LEU A 35 -7.84 -4.62 -10.00
C LEU A 35 -8.50 -3.29 -9.60
N SER A 36 -9.68 -3.37 -8.98
CA SER A 36 -10.36 -2.22 -8.38
C SER A 36 -11.22 -2.67 -7.21
N HIS A 37 -11.58 -1.73 -6.34
CA HIS A 37 -12.77 -1.88 -5.52
C HIS A 37 -14.05 -1.80 -6.36
N GLN A 38 -15.09 -2.49 -5.92
CA GLN A 38 -16.43 -2.37 -6.50
C GLN A 38 -17.08 -1.06 -6.03
N SER A 39 -17.71 -0.33 -6.94
CA SER A 39 -18.39 0.94 -6.62
C SER A 39 -19.88 0.76 -6.33
N GLY A 40 -20.29 -0.48 -6.03
CA GLY A 40 -21.66 -0.82 -5.61
C GLY A 40 -22.71 -0.92 -6.72
N GLY A 41 -22.31 -0.80 -7.99
CA GLY A 41 -23.18 -0.89 -9.16
C GLY A 41 -24.20 0.27 -9.26
N LEU A 42 -24.68 0.56 -10.47
CA LEU A 42 -25.71 1.61 -10.68
C LEU A 42 -27.04 1.33 -9.94
N ASN A 43 -27.24 0.10 -9.47
CA ASN A 43 -28.46 -0.36 -8.79
C ASN A 43 -28.40 -0.25 -7.26
N ARG A 44 -27.34 0.32 -6.67
CA ARG A 44 -27.13 0.44 -5.21
C ARG A 44 -27.16 -0.89 -4.44
N SER A 45 -26.98 -2.02 -5.12
CA SER A 45 -27.00 -3.34 -4.49
C SER A 45 -25.70 -3.69 -3.76
N ALA A 46 -24.72 -2.79 -3.78
CA ALA A 46 -23.32 -3.03 -3.37
C ALA A 46 -22.59 -4.09 -4.22
N TYR A 47 -23.31 -4.84 -5.07
CA TYR A 47 -22.76 -5.84 -5.97
C TYR A 47 -22.55 -5.25 -7.37
N GLN A 48 -21.38 -5.54 -7.92
CA GLN A 48 -21.03 -5.20 -9.30
C GLN A 48 -20.42 -6.44 -9.96
N THR A 49 -20.92 -6.81 -11.13
CA THR A 49 -20.33 -7.89 -11.92
C THR A 49 -18.99 -7.45 -12.50
N THR A 50 -18.11 -8.41 -12.81
CA THR A 50 -16.84 -8.13 -13.49
C THR A 50 -17.05 -7.43 -14.84
N LEU A 51 -18.14 -7.74 -15.55
CA LEU A 51 -18.48 -7.09 -16.82
C LEU A 51 -18.81 -5.60 -16.63
N GLU A 52 -19.60 -5.26 -15.59
CA GLU A 52 -19.90 -3.87 -15.24
C GLU A 52 -18.65 -3.12 -14.80
N MET A 53 -17.81 -3.73 -13.95
CA MET A 53 -16.53 -3.14 -13.55
C MET A 53 -15.64 -2.85 -14.76
N ASN A 54 -15.58 -3.77 -15.73
CA ASN A 54 -14.78 -3.57 -16.95
C ASN A 54 -15.33 -2.43 -17.83
N ARG A 55 -16.65 -2.34 -17.98
CA ARG A 55 -17.31 -1.25 -18.71
C ARG A 55 -17.00 0.12 -18.10
N GLU A 56 -16.94 0.19 -16.77
CA GLU A 56 -16.82 1.44 -16.03
C GLU A 56 -15.38 1.81 -15.68
N LYS A 57 -14.40 0.91 -15.87
CA LYS A 57 -13.02 1.07 -15.39
C LYS A 57 -12.39 2.41 -15.76
N ASN A 58 -12.62 2.92 -16.98
CA ASN A 58 -11.99 4.16 -17.43
C ASN A 58 -12.53 5.40 -16.71
N ASN A 59 -13.68 5.26 -16.04
CA ASN A 59 -14.29 6.29 -15.19
C ASN A 59 -14.21 5.93 -13.70
N ALA A 60 -13.56 4.81 -13.35
CA ALA A 60 -13.39 4.38 -11.98
C ALA A 60 -12.16 5.06 -11.35
N GLN A 61 -12.22 5.26 -10.04
CA GLN A 61 -11.11 5.75 -9.23
C GLN A 61 -10.46 4.57 -8.48
N GLY A 62 -9.18 4.70 -8.14
CA GLY A 62 -8.48 3.68 -7.34
C GLY A 62 -8.20 2.37 -8.08
N LEU A 63 -7.91 2.44 -9.38
CA LEU A 63 -7.45 1.29 -10.15
C LEU A 63 -6.01 0.93 -9.79
N LEU A 64 -5.75 -0.36 -9.60
CA LEU A 64 -4.40 -0.91 -9.49
C LEU A 64 -4.07 -1.72 -10.75
N GLU A 65 -2.94 -1.40 -11.37
CA GLU A 65 -2.43 -2.09 -12.55
C GLU A 65 -1.16 -2.86 -12.22
N ILE A 66 -1.22 -4.19 -12.34
CA ILE A 66 -0.11 -5.08 -12.04
C ILE A 66 0.50 -5.60 -13.33
N TYR A 67 1.72 -5.14 -13.59
CA TYR A 67 2.57 -5.63 -14.67
C TYR A 67 3.31 -6.89 -14.24
N TYR A 68 3.22 -7.95 -15.04
CA TYR A 68 3.94 -9.21 -14.80
C TYR A 68 4.68 -9.67 -16.06
N VAL A 69 5.98 -9.96 -15.90
CA VAL A 69 6.84 -10.50 -16.94
C VAL A 69 7.37 -11.86 -16.48
N ASP A 70 6.98 -12.92 -17.19
CA ASP A 70 7.41 -14.29 -16.91
C ASP A 70 8.77 -14.56 -17.54
N THR A 71 9.82 -14.21 -16.81
CA THR A 71 11.21 -14.49 -17.18
C THR A 71 11.95 -15.09 -16.01
N SER A 72 13.12 -15.67 -16.29
CA SER A 72 14.02 -16.19 -15.25
C SER A 72 14.58 -15.08 -14.35
N THR A 73 14.65 -13.84 -14.83
CA THR A 73 15.13 -12.70 -14.06
C THR A 73 13.94 -11.94 -13.47
N LYS A 74 13.73 -12.10 -12.17
CA LYS A 74 12.63 -11.45 -11.44
C LYS A 74 13.13 -10.44 -10.41
N ASN A 75 14.36 -9.96 -10.57
CA ASN A 75 14.96 -8.96 -9.69
C ASN A 75 14.37 -7.58 -9.97
N ILE A 76 13.16 -7.37 -9.49
CA ILE A 76 12.59 -6.05 -9.28
C ILE A 76 13.08 -5.63 -7.91
N GLU A 77 13.73 -4.48 -7.75
CA GLU A 77 14.10 -3.98 -6.42
C GLU A 77 12.83 -3.59 -5.64
N SER A 78 12.78 -3.97 -4.38
CA SER A 78 11.65 -3.61 -3.52
C SER A 78 11.77 -2.17 -3.03
N ALA A 79 10.66 -1.42 -2.96
CA ALA A 79 10.68 -0.09 -2.31
C ALA A 79 11.09 -0.16 -0.83
N SER A 80 10.82 -1.30 -0.17
CA SER A 80 11.26 -1.55 1.21
C SER A 80 12.76 -1.83 1.36
N GLU A 81 13.44 -2.20 0.29
CA GLU A 81 14.89 -2.46 0.27
C GLU A 81 15.66 -1.26 -0.32
N TYR A 82 15.13 -0.68 -1.39
CA TYR A 82 15.68 0.45 -2.12
C TYR A 82 14.57 1.50 -2.33
N PRO A 83 14.39 2.41 -1.36
CA PRO A 83 13.38 3.46 -1.45
C PRO A 83 13.63 4.31 -2.70
N ASN A 84 12.59 4.50 -3.52
CA ASN A 84 12.68 5.24 -4.78
C ASN A 84 11.75 6.46 -4.77
N THR A 85 11.48 7.06 -5.93
CA THR A 85 10.62 8.24 -6.05
C THR A 85 9.16 8.00 -5.70
N PHE A 86 8.69 6.74 -5.75
CA PHE A 86 7.34 6.34 -5.37
C PHE A 86 7.34 5.80 -3.93
N GLY A 87 6.59 6.46 -3.04
CA GLY A 87 6.52 6.06 -1.63
C GLY A 87 5.65 4.83 -1.39
N HIS A 88 4.33 4.98 -1.55
CA HIS A 88 3.36 3.94 -1.23
C HIS A 88 2.03 4.18 -1.96
N ILE A 89 1.16 3.17 -1.95
CA ILE A 89 -0.28 3.39 -2.14
C ILE A 89 -0.96 3.55 -0.79
N GLY A 90 -2.00 4.38 -0.72
CA GLY A 90 -2.79 4.60 0.48
C GLY A 90 -4.21 4.03 0.37
N MET A 91 -4.70 3.44 1.45
CA MET A 91 -6.08 2.97 1.59
C MET A 91 -6.74 3.66 2.77
N VAL A 92 -7.83 4.37 2.49
CA VAL A 92 -8.65 5.04 3.51
C VAL A 92 -9.71 4.06 4.02
N VAL A 93 -9.80 3.89 5.35
CA VAL A 93 -10.73 2.94 5.98
C VAL A 93 -11.54 3.60 7.10
N PRO A 94 -12.78 3.14 7.35
CA PRO A 94 -13.62 3.70 8.40
C PRO A 94 -13.15 3.34 9.83
N ASP A 95 -12.44 2.21 9.98
CA ASP A 95 -11.95 1.72 11.27
C ASP A 95 -10.57 1.06 11.11
N THR A 96 -9.50 1.86 11.31
CA THR A 96 -8.12 1.36 11.20
C THR A 96 -7.80 0.32 12.28
N LYS A 97 -8.41 0.41 13.46
CA LYS A 97 -8.18 -0.57 14.54
C LYS A 97 -8.82 -1.91 14.18
N GLY A 98 -10.07 -1.92 13.72
CA GLY A 98 -10.72 -3.12 13.22
C GLY A 98 -9.98 -3.76 12.04
N VAL A 99 -9.38 -2.94 11.17
CA VAL A 99 -8.48 -3.44 10.11
C VAL A 99 -7.23 -4.10 10.71
N GLN A 100 -6.56 -3.49 11.70
CA GLN A 100 -5.43 -4.11 12.40
C GLN A 100 -5.81 -5.48 12.98
N GLU A 101 -6.93 -5.56 13.70
CA GLU A 101 -7.41 -6.80 14.32
C GLU A 101 -7.62 -7.91 13.28
N ARG A 102 -8.18 -7.55 12.12
CA ARG A 102 -8.36 -8.47 10.99
C ARG A 102 -7.02 -8.89 10.37
N LEU A 103 -6.09 -7.96 10.20
CA LEU A 103 -4.77 -8.26 9.62
C LEU A 103 -3.94 -9.17 10.55
N ASP A 104 -4.08 -9.02 11.88
CA ASP A 104 -3.39 -9.88 12.85
C ASP A 104 -3.86 -11.35 12.79
N THR A 105 -5.01 -11.65 12.18
CA THR A 105 -5.44 -13.04 11.94
C THR A 105 -4.79 -13.68 10.71
N MET A 106 -3.97 -12.94 9.97
CA MET A 106 -3.35 -13.39 8.73
C MET A 106 -1.85 -13.66 8.93
N PRO A 107 -1.37 -14.89 8.73
CA PRO A 107 0.01 -15.27 9.09
C PRO A 107 1.08 -14.70 8.16
N ASP A 108 0.69 -14.19 7.00
CA ASP A 108 1.58 -13.77 5.92
C ASP A 108 1.72 -12.24 5.78
N ILE A 109 1.14 -11.47 6.71
CA ILE A 109 1.25 -10.00 6.70
C ILE A 109 2.57 -9.56 7.31
N ARG A 110 3.31 -8.75 6.54
CA ARG A 110 4.54 -8.11 6.97
C ARG A 110 4.25 -6.66 7.33
N PHE A 111 4.19 -6.38 8.62
CA PHE A 111 4.02 -5.02 9.14
C PHE A 111 5.35 -4.28 9.17
N ILE A 112 5.30 -3.00 8.81
CA ILE A 112 6.35 -2.02 9.04
C ILE A 112 6.04 -1.23 10.31
N LYS A 113 4.75 -0.94 10.53
CA LYS A 113 4.23 -0.27 11.72
C LYS A 113 2.79 -0.72 11.96
N LYS A 114 2.44 -1.05 13.20
CA LYS A 114 1.06 -1.36 13.58
C LYS A 114 0.27 -0.14 14.02
N TYR A 115 -1.06 -0.28 14.05
CA TYR A 115 -1.96 0.75 14.56
C TYR A 115 -1.60 1.14 16.00
N GLY A 116 -1.47 2.44 16.26
CA GLY A 116 -1.18 2.99 17.59
C GLY A 116 0.27 2.83 18.06
N GLU A 117 1.11 2.08 17.33
CA GLU A 117 2.54 2.06 17.56
C GLU A 117 3.09 3.49 17.40
N LYS A 118 3.92 3.91 18.35
CA LYS A 118 4.40 5.29 18.42
C LYS A 118 5.59 5.51 17.49
N PHE A 119 5.52 6.53 16.65
CA PHE A 119 6.69 6.99 15.90
C PHE A 119 7.57 7.82 16.85
N VAL A 120 8.56 7.18 17.48
CA VAL A 120 9.37 7.77 18.56
C VAL A 120 10.81 8.11 18.16
N SER A 121 11.30 7.55 17.05
CA SER A 121 12.64 7.82 16.55
C SER A 121 12.71 7.75 15.03
N LEU A 122 13.63 8.53 14.47
CA LEU A 122 14.01 8.51 13.07
C LEU A 122 15.54 8.40 13.01
N ASP A 123 16.02 7.21 12.72
CA ASP A 123 17.44 6.91 12.50
C ASP A 123 17.63 6.18 11.16
N THR A 124 18.88 5.88 10.80
CA THR A 124 19.21 5.25 9.51
C THR A 124 18.69 3.82 9.38
N GLU A 125 18.32 3.19 10.50
CA GLU A 125 17.78 1.83 10.57
C GLU A 125 16.25 1.83 10.68
N SER A 126 15.62 3.01 10.72
CA SER A 126 14.18 3.15 10.82
C SER A 126 13.49 2.56 9.59
N VAL A 127 12.73 1.48 9.81
CA VAL A 127 11.90 0.85 8.77
C VAL A 127 10.70 1.72 8.36
N VAL A 128 10.28 2.65 9.22
CA VAL A 128 9.18 3.59 8.96
C VAL A 128 9.63 4.76 8.08
N GLY A 129 10.89 5.20 8.23
CA GLY A 129 11.44 6.32 7.46
C GLY A 129 11.17 6.23 5.96
N PRO A 130 11.55 5.13 5.28
CA PRO A 130 11.24 4.93 3.87
C PRO A 130 9.75 5.01 3.51
N ALA A 131 8.86 4.49 4.36
CA ALA A 131 7.41 4.50 4.11
C ALA A 131 6.83 5.92 4.11
N ILE A 132 7.47 6.86 4.82
CA ILE A 132 7.12 8.29 4.86
C ILE A 132 8.03 9.16 3.97
N GLY A 133 8.80 8.55 3.06
CA GLY A 133 9.63 9.26 2.08
C GLY A 133 11.02 9.70 2.58
N LEU A 134 11.46 9.21 3.74
CA LEU A 134 12.76 9.53 4.34
C LEU A 134 13.69 8.31 4.28
N SER A 135 14.46 8.19 3.20
CA SER A 135 15.44 7.11 3.07
C SER A 135 16.58 7.25 4.09
N SER A 136 17.26 6.14 4.40
CA SER A 136 18.40 6.12 5.32
C SER A 136 19.49 7.12 4.93
N GLY A 137 19.75 7.29 3.63
CA GLY A 137 20.71 8.27 3.11
C GLY A 137 20.30 9.72 3.33
N VAL A 138 18.99 10.03 3.30
CA VAL A 138 18.47 11.36 3.66
C VAL A 138 18.55 11.57 5.17
N VAL A 139 18.08 10.60 5.96
CA VAL A 139 18.12 10.65 7.43
C VAL A 139 19.55 10.86 7.93
N GLY A 140 20.53 10.17 7.34
CA GLY A 140 21.95 10.29 7.68
C GLY A 140 22.53 11.70 7.52
N GLN A 141 21.91 12.57 6.71
CA GLN A 141 22.33 13.96 6.50
C GLN A 141 21.69 14.94 7.49
N LEU A 142 20.65 14.53 8.21
CA LEU A 142 19.97 15.34 9.21
C LEU A 142 20.72 15.25 10.54
N ASP A 143 20.83 16.37 11.25
CA ASP A 143 21.28 16.37 12.63
C ASP A 143 20.21 15.81 13.59
N VAL A 144 20.57 15.66 14.87
CA VAL A 144 19.69 15.09 15.89
C VAL A 144 18.46 15.98 16.12
N GLU A 145 18.65 17.30 16.14
CA GLU A 145 17.57 18.25 16.44
C GLU A 145 16.49 18.21 15.36
N GLU A 146 16.89 18.13 14.09
CA GLU A 146 15.98 18.03 12.95
C GLU A 146 15.24 16.68 12.93
N ARG A 147 15.93 15.57 13.21
CA ARG A 147 15.29 14.25 13.31
C ARG A 147 14.22 14.22 14.40
N GLU A 148 14.53 14.79 15.56
CA GLU A 148 13.55 14.88 16.64
C GLU A 148 12.39 15.82 16.29
N ALA A 149 12.64 16.92 15.57
CA ALA A 149 11.59 17.82 15.10
C ALA A 149 10.63 17.10 14.14
N ILE A 150 11.16 16.30 13.21
CA ILE A 150 10.36 15.46 12.32
C ILE A 150 9.52 14.46 13.12
N VAL A 151 10.12 13.74 14.06
CA VAL A 151 9.40 12.79 14.92
C VAL A 151 8.26 13.48 15.68
N ARG A 152 8.50 14.66 16.26
CA ARG A 152 7.46 15.43 16.96
C ARG A 152 6.35 15.92 16.03
N GLY A 153 6.70 16.33 14.81
CA GLY A 153 5.75 16.85 13.82
C GLY A 153 4.88 15.76 13.18
N PHE A 154 5.48 14.65 12.81
CA PHE A 154 4.80 13.52 12.14
C PHE A 154 4.16 12.54 13.12
N GLY A 155 4.69 12.38 14.33
CA GLY A 155 4.21 11.38 15.29
C GLY A 155 2.67 11.35 15.43
N PRO A 156 2.01 12.48 15.72
CA PRO A 156 0.55 12.50 15.86
C PRO A 156 -0.22 12.06 14.61
N THR A 157 0.31 12.29 13.41
CA THR A 157 -0.34 11.91 12.14
C THR A 157 -0.01 10.49 11.72
N VAL A 158 1.16 9.97 12.11
CA VAL A 158 1.67 8.63 11.76
C VAL A 158 1.22 7.55 12.74
N ASP A 159 1.06 7.88 14.02
CA ASP A 159 0.61 6.97 15.08
C ASP A 159 -0.70 6.21 14.73
N PRO A 160 -1.76 6.83 14.19
CA PRO A 160 -2.99 6.12 13.84
C PRO A 160 -2.90 5.30 12.55
N LEU A 161 -1.79 5.36 11.81
CA LEU A 161 -1.60 4.66 10.55
C LEU A 161 -1.09 3.24 10.76
N ILE A 162 -1.40 2.35 9.82
CA ILE A 162 -0.74 1.06 9.65
C ILE A 162 0.11 1.14 8.39
N PHE A 163 1.36 0.69 8.49
CA PHE A 163 2.21 0.47 7.32
C PHE A 163 2.52 -1.02 7.21
N LEU A 164 2.33 -1.56 6.02
CA LEU A 164 2.65 -2.94 5.69
C LEU A 164 3.25 -3.01 4.30
N VAL A 165 3.74 -4.18 3.92
CA VAL A 165 4.28 -4.39 2.57
C VAL A 165 3.57 -5.50 1.82
N ASP A 166 3.44 -5.32 0.50
CA ASP A 166 2.94 -6.36 -0.40
C ASP A 166 3.98 -7.49 -0.59
N PRO A 167 3.67 -8.56 -1.36
CA PRO A 167 4.60 -9.66 -1.59
C PRO A 167 5.92 -9.25 -2.27
N ASP A 168 5.91 -8.13 -3.01
CA ASP A 168 7.09 -7.58 -3.67
C ASP A 168 7.85 -6.58 -2.77
N GLY A 169 7.25 -6.21 -1.64
CA GLY A 169 7.78 -5.30 -0.64
C GLY A 169 7.48 -3.82 -0.93
N ASN A 170 6.47 -3.54 -1.77
CA ASN A 170 5.96 -2.17 -1.93
C ASN A 170 5.19 -1.77 -0.67
N PHE A 171 5.39 -0.54 -0.22
CA PHE A 171 4.70 -0.01 0.95
C PHE A 171 3.22 0.26 0.66
N ILE A 172 2.39 -0.05 1.66
CA ILE A 172 0.96 0.24 1.70
C ILE A 172 0.67 0.95 3.01
N GLU A 173 0.06 2.13 2.91
CA GLU A 173 -0.46 2.89 4.03
C GLU A 173 -1.96 2.60 4.20
N ILE A 174 -2.39 2.31 5.43
CA ILE A 174 -3.80 2.25 5.79
C ILE A 174 -4.07 3.38 6.79
N GLN A 175 -4.98 4.26 6.40
CA GLN A 175 -5.27 5.50 7.13
C GLN A 175 -6.77 5.64 7.45
N PRO A 176 -7.13 6.30 8.56
CA PRO A 176 -8.52 6.54 8.90
C PRO A 176 -9.22 7.46 7.89
N GLN A 177 -10.54 7.33 7.80
CA GLN A 177 -11.39 8.21 6.98
C GLN A 177 -11.33 9.68 7.40
N GLU A 178 -11.27 9.90 8.71
CA GLU A 178 -11.08 11.23 9.26
C GLU A 178 -9.59 11.57 9.26
N GLY A 179 -9.23 12.65 8.55
CA GLY A 179 -7.86 13.13 8.48
C GLY A 179 -7.38 13.74 9.79
N ALA A 180 -6.08 14.04 9.86
CA ALA A 180 -5.53 14.83 10.95
C ALA A 180 -6.25 16.19 11.02
N ALA A 181 -6.44 16.71 12.24
CA ALA A 181 -6.94 18.07 12.41
C ALA A 181 -6.01 19.04 11.67
N LEU A 182 -6.57 19.85 10.78
CA LEU A 182 -5.82 20.88 10.07
C LEU A 182 -5.38 21.92 11.10
N VAL A 183 -4.07 22.07 11.29
CA VAL A 183 -3.51 23.18 12.06
C VAL A 183 -3.61 24.42 11.18
N GLN A 184 -4.40 25.41 11.61
CA GLN A 184 -4.47 26.74 10.99
C GLN A 184 -3.30 27.61 11.45
#